data_AF-A0A7W2L6D3-F1
#
_entry.id   AF-A0A7W2L6D3-F1
#
_cell.length_a   1.000
_cell.length_b   1.000
_cell.length_c   1.000
_cell.angle_alpha   90.00
_cell.angle_beta   90.00
_cell.angle_gamma   90.00
#
_symmetry.space_group_name_H-M   'P 1'
#
loop_
_entity.id
_entity.type
_entity.pdbx_description
1 polymer ?
#
loop_
_entity_poly.entity_id
_entity_poly.type
_entity_poly.pdbx_seq_one_letter_code
_entity_poly.pdbx_strand_id
1 'polypeptide(L)'
;MVGSIEEFLRWAGIVILCLGINACTTVPDSPYQEAWAATLLANPPHEKAVPPLGTSSPLIVEFDDAGAANVVQRRALLETIDRQAAAGTLLIFVHGWHNNAKPGNENLKGFTSFLREMNCKKPSEDPSAKCESSNQYTGVYIGWRGDSQNLLGIEHEVADFWTFWDRQSTSVKIGEKGLKSLLEDLDARVASKKVDRYAVIGHSLGGSVVLHAVKDRLKHDDVVDDNLYVLINPAVAATEYLPYRLLKNKGRIPKLVTLQAKNDYAVRYGFRIATLT
;
A
#
# COMPACT_ATOMS: atom_id res chain seq x y z
N MET A 1 -20.59 -14.70 -8.60
CA MET A 1 -19.21 -14.65 -8.09
C MET A 1 -18.14 -14.34 -9.15
N VAL A 2 -18.43 -14.38 -10.46
CA VAL A 2 -17.44 -14.08 -11.52
C VAL A 2 -17.26 -12.57 -11.79
N GLY A 3 -18.27 -11.74 -11.50
CA GLY A 3 -18.23 -10.28 -11.79
C GLY A 3 -17.24 -9.46 -10.94
N SER A 4 -16.95 -9.85 -9.69
CA SER A 4 -16.14 -9.01 -8.79
C SER A 4 -14.64 -9.04 -9.09
N ILE A 5 -14.14 -10.12 -9.70
CA ILE A 5 -12.71 -10.25 -10.06
C ILE A 5 -12.40 -9.51 -11.37
N GLU A 6 -13.27 -9.56 -12.37
CA GLU A 6 -13.07 -8.81 -13.61
C GLU A 6 -13.18 -7.30 -13.39
N GLU A 7 -14.11 -6.85 -12.54
CA GLU A 7 -14.17 -5.45 -12.11
C GLU A 7 -12.89 -5.07 -11.35
N PHE A 8 -12.46 -5.87 -10.37
CA PHE A 8 -11.22 -5.62 -9.64
C PHE A 8 -9.96 -5.60 -10.53
N LEU A 9 -9.85 -6.49 -11.51
CA LEU A 9 -8.72 -6.53 -12.46
C LEU A 9 -8.75 -5.36 -13.44
N ARG A 10 -9.94 -4.92 -13.87
CA ARG A 10 -10.11 -3.67 -14.63
C ARG A 10 -9.65 -2.46 -13.81
N TRP A 11 -9.99 -2.41 -12.51
CA TRP A 11 -9.55 -1.36 -11.59
C TRP A 11 -8.04 -1.43 -11.29
N ALA A 12 -7.46 -2.62 -11.12
CA ALA A 12 -6.02 -2.80 -10.97
C ALA A 12 -5.26 -2.28 -12.21
N GLY A 13 -5.83 -2.44 -13.42
CA GLY A 13 -5.31 -1.83 -14.65
C GLY A 13 -5.32 -0.30 -14.62
N ILE A 14 -6.35 0.32 -14.04
CA ILE A 14 -6.45 1.78 -13.86
C ILE A 14 -5.45 2.27 -12.80
N VAL A 15 -5.26 1.53 -11.71
CA VAL A 15 -4.23 1.79 -10.69
C VAL A 15 -2.83 1.77 -11.31
N ILE A 16 -2.54 0.79 -12.18
CA ILE A 16 -1.27 0.72 -12.93
C ILE A 16 -1.11 1.95 -13.84
N LEU A 17 -2.18 2.39 -14.50
CA LEU A 17 -2.16 3.55 -15.38
C LEU A 17 -1.94 4.87 -14.62
N CYS A 18 -2.58 5.03 -13.46
CA CYS A 18 -2.50 6.23 -12.62
C CYS A 18 -1.18 6.31 -11.82
N LEU A 19 -0.58 5.18 -11.46
CA LEU A 19 0.68 5.13 -10.71
C LEU A 19 1.93 5.04 -11.62
N GLY A 20 1.76 4.60 -12.87
CA GLY A 20 2.87 4.30 -13.79
C GLY A 20 3.50 5.49 -14.52
N ILE A 21 2.93 6.70 -14.43
CA ILE A 21 3.36 7.85 -15.28
C ILE A 21 4.19 8.90 -14.53
N ASN A 22 4.19 8.94 -13.19
CA ASN A 22 4.85 10.01 -12.41
C ASN A 22 6.01 9.56 -11.50
N ALA A 23 6.62 8.40 -11.76
CA ALA A 23 7.63 7.78 -10.88
C ALA A 23 9.03 8.47 -10.84
N CYS A 24 9.19 9.70 -11.33
CA CYS A 24 10.50 10.36 -11.48
C CYS A 24 10.63 11.73 -10.77
N THR A 25 9.77 12.06 -9.80
CA THR A 25 9.97 13.28 -8.99
C THR A 25 10.58 12.92 -7.64
N THR A 26 11.87 13.19 -7.48
CA THR A 26 12.59 13.12 -6.21
C THR A 26 11.89 13.99 -5.16
N VAL A 27 11.58 13.46 -3.98
CA VAL A 27 10.99 14.27 -2.90
C VAL A 27 12.08 14.60 -1.88
N PRO A 28 12.29 15.88 -1.51
CA PRO A 28 13.40 16.27 -0.63
C PRO A 28 13.49 15.46 0.67
N ASP A 29 14.72 15.12 1.04
CA ASP A 29 15.19 14.38 2.23
C ASP A 29 14.84 15.07 3.57
N SER A 30 13.59 15.44 3.78
CA SER A 30 13.16 15.92 5.08
C SER A 30 12.96 14.71 5.99
N PRO A 31 13.50 14.73 7.22
CA PRO A 31 13.25 13.68 8.19
C PRO A 31 11.75 13.54 8.45
N TYR A 32 11.37 12.34 8.86
CA TYR A 32 10.12 12.02 9.55
C TYR A 32 9.82 13.08 10.60
N GLN A 33 9.01 14.10 10.29
CA GLN A 33 8.62 15.09 11.29
C GLN A 33 7.22 15.64 11.11
N GLU A 34 6.42 15.30 12.11
CA GLU A 34 5.69 16.16 13.04
C GLU A 34 4.91 17.38 12.51
N ALA A 35 5.35 18.14 11.51
CA ALA A 35 4.68 19.40 11.18
C ALA A 35 3.29 19.22 10.53
N TRP A 36 3.09 18.23 9.65
CA TRP A 36 1.79 18.00 9.03
C TRP A 36 0.92 17.00 9.82
N ALA A 37 1.53 16.02 10.49
CA ALA A 37 0.83 15.19 11.47
C ALA A 37 0.34 16.04 12.65
N ALA A 38 1.12 17.02 13.11
CA ALA A 38 0.68 18.04 14.05
C ALA A 38 -0.36 18.98 13.44
N THR A 39 -0.43 19.19 12.11
CA THR A 39 -1.53 19.96 11.51
C THR A 39 -2.86 19.17 11.52
N LEU A 40 -2.79 17.84 11.42
CA LEU A 40 -3.93 16.94 11.68
C LEU A 40 -4.27 16.81 13.18
N LEU A 41 -3.31 17.06 14.09
CA LEU A 41 -3.49 16.98 15.55
C LEU A 41 -3.76 18.34 16.24
N ALA A 42 -3.34 19.47 15.66
CA ALA A 42 -3.52 20.84 16.16
C ALA A 42 -4.85 21.45 15.71
N ASN A 43 -5.46 20.85 14.69
CA ASN A 43 -6.91 20.82 14.53
C ASN A 43 -7.41 19.43 14.92
N PRO A 44 -7.34 19.02 16.19
CA PRO A 44 -8.06 17.83 16.59
C PRO A 44 -9.54 18.12 16.31
N PRO A 45 -10.35 17.15 15.86
CA PRO A 45 -11.79 17.35 15.80
C PRO A 45 -12.29 17.51 17.24
N HIS A 46 -12.22 18.74 17.75
CA HIS A 46 -12.93 19.19 18.93
C HIS A 46 -14.41 19.01 18.59
N GLU A 47 -14.98 17.91 19.06
CA GLU A 47 -16.42 17.69 19.25
C GLU A 47 -17.32 17.80 18.01
N LYS A 48 -16.76 18.08 16.83
CA LYS A 48 -17.45 18.05 15.55
C LYS A 48 -16.56 17.38 14.52
N ALA A 49 -16.94 16.13 14.23
CA ALA A 49 -16.47 15.26 13.16
C ALA A 49 -15.01 14.81 13.24
N VAL A 50 -14.77 13.71 13.97
CA VAL A 50 -14.01 12.61 13.33
C VAL A 50 -14.65 12.44 11.96
N PRO A 51 -13.94 12.64 10.84
CA PRO A 51 -14.59 12.54 9.54
C PRO A 51 -15.25 11.16 9.48
N PRO A 52 -16.55 11.06 9.23
CA PRO A 52 -17.19 9.77 9.07
C PRO A 52 -16.40 9.01 7.99
N LEU A 53 -15.98 7.79 8.32
CA LEU A 53 -15.32 6.91 7.36
C LEU A 53 -16.22 6.78 6.13
N GLY A 54 -15.66 7.16 4.99
CA GLY A 54 -16.43 7.68 3.87
C GLY A 54 -15.88 8.97 3.27
N THR A 55 -14.96 9.64 3.97
CA THR A 55 -14.13 10.65 3.36
C THR A 55 -13.16 10.00 2.38
N SER A 56 -13.01 10.59 1.21
CA SER A 56 -12.15 10.10 0.12
C SER A 56 -10.64 10.12 0.44
N SER A 57 -10.23 10.33 1.69
CA SER A 57 -8.84 10.50 2.11
C SER A 57 -8.37 9.29 2.92
N PRO A 58 -7.20 8.71 2.61
CA PRO A 58 -6.67 7.57 3.34
C PRO A 58 -6.14 7.98 4.72
N LEU A 59 -6.22 7.05 5.68
CA LEU A 59 -5.42 7.11 6.91
C LEU A 59 -3.96 6.85 6.56
N ILE A 60 -3.02 7.50 7.24
CA ILE A 60 -1.59 7.34 6.96
C ILE A 60 -0.94 6.63 8.15
N VAL A 61 -0.11 5.63 7.87
CA VAL A 61 0.80 5.02 8.85
C VAL A 61 2.21 5.00 8.26
N GLU A 62 3.12 5.69 8.91
CA GLU A 62 4.48 5.86 8.45
C GLU A 62 5.46 4.96 9.24
N PHE A 63 6.44 4.35 8.57
CA PHE A 63 7.51 3.53 9.18
C PHE A 63 8.91 4.12 8.99
N ASP A 64 9.68 4.21 10.07
CA ASP A 64 11.09 4.59 9.96
C ASP A 64 11.96 3.50 9.29
N ASP A 65 13.23 3.81 9.05
CA ASP A 65 14.18 2.90 8.38
C ASP A 65 14.47 1.61 9.20
N ALA A 66 14.16 1.60 10.50
CA ALA A 66 14.26 0.43 11.36
C ALA A 66 13.00 -0.45 11.31
N GLY A 67 11.93 0.03 10.65
CA GLY A 67 10.62 -0.61 10.59
C GLY A 67 9.71 -0.27 11.77
N ALA A 68 10.03 0.73 12.58
CA ALA A 68 9.15 1.17 13.66
C ALA A 68 8.02 2.05 13.10
N ALA A 69 6.78 1.69 13.39
CA ALA A 69 5.62 2.49 13.02
C ALA A 69 5.56 3.77 13.85
N ASN A 70 5.11 4.88 13.24
CA ASN A 70 4.68 6.04 13.99
C ASN A 70 3.52 5.64 14.93
N VAL A 71 3.78 5.72 16.22
CA VAL A 71 2.89 5.20 17.27
C VAL A 71 1.55 5.93 17.29
N VAL A 72 1.53 7.24 17.01
CA VAL A 72 0.30 8.04 17.00
C VAL A 72 -0.57 7.66 15.81
N GLN A 73 0.03 7.57 14.62
CA GLN A 73 -0.66 7.19 13.39
C GLN A 73 -1.20 5.75 13.43
N ARG A 74 -0.38 4.79 13.91
CA ARG A 74 -0.83 3.39 14.10
C ARG A 74 -2.00 3.33 15.08
N ARG A 75 -1.90 4.02 16.23
CA ARG A 75 -3.00 4.08 17.20
C ARG A 75 -4.27 4.66 16.59
N ALA A 76 -4.14 5.78 15.88
CA ALA A 76 -5.28 6.42 15.22
C ALA A 76 -5.98 5.49 14.22
N LEU A 77 -5.22 4.74 13.42
CA LEU A 77 -5.77 3.72 12.52
C LEU A 77 -6.56 2.66 13.29
N LEU A 78 -5.98 2.06 14.32
CA LEU A 78 -6.62 0.99 15.07
C LEU A 78 -7.86 1.47 15.81
N GLU A 79 -7.81 2.64 16.46
CA GLU A 79 -8.99 3.23 17.11
C GLU A 79 -10.08 3.57 16.12
N THR A 80 -9.70 4.05 14.93
CA THR A 80 -10.66 4.37 13.87
C THR A 80 -11.39 3.11 13.41
N ILE A 81 -10.69 1.99 13.25
CA ILE A 81 -11.28 0.68 12.95
C ILE A 81 -12.20 0.21 14.10
N ASP A 82 -11.72 0.28 15.34
CA ASP A 82 -12.43 -0.30 16.49
C ASP A 82 -13.76 0.41 16.79
N ARG A 83 -13.85 1.71 16.46
CA ARG A 83 -15.04 2.56 16.58
C ARG A 83 -16.04 2.41 15.42
N GLN A 84 -15.72 1.68 14.35
CA GLN A 84 -16.64 1.51 13.23
C GLN A 84 -17.92 0.77 13.67
N ALA A 85 -19.07 1.29 13.22
CA ALA A 85 -20.36 0.67 13.47
C ALA A 85 -20.59 -0.59 12.62
N ALA A 86 -19.95 -0.66 11.44
CA ALA A 86 -20.01 -1.80 10.54
C ALA A 86 -18.60 -2.10 10.02
N ALA A 87 -18.27 -3.39 9.89
CA ALA A 87 -17.03 -3.82 9.29
C ALA A 87 -17.04 -3.52 7.78
N GLY A 88 -15.91 -3.06 7.27
CA GLY A 88 -15.67 -2.84 5.84
C GLY A 88 -14.36 -3.49 5.40
N THR A 89 -14.00 -3.26 4.14
CA THR A 89 -12.72 -3.73 3.58
C THR A 89 -11.65 -2.66 3.74
N LEU A 90 -10.46 -3.03 4.23
CA LEU A 90 -9.31 -2.12 4.21
C LEU A 90 -8.59 -2.23 2.86
N LEU A 91 -8.32 -1.09 2.23
CA LEU A 91 -7.41 -1.00 1.09
C LEU A 91 -6.10 -0.36 1.57
N ILE A 92 -5.01 -1.10 1.52
CA ILE A 92 -3.71 -0.67 2.03
C ILE A 92 -2.77 -0.48 0.85
N PHE A 93 -2.17 0.70 0.70
CA PHE A 93 -1.21 0.98 -0.35
C PHE A 93 0.17 1.28 0.23
N VAL A 94 1.20 0.61 -0.29
CA VAL A 94 2.60 0.79 0.11
C VAL A 94 3.39 1.34 -1.08
N HIS A 95 3.89 2.56 -0.94
CA HIS A 95 4.66 3.20 -2.00
C HIS A 95 6.09 2.64 -2.11
N GLY A 96 6.76 2.96 -3.21
CA GLY A 96 8.14 2.54 -3.49
C GLY A 96 9.18 3.66 -3.33
N TRP A 97 10.27 3.50 -4.08
CA TRP A 97 11.40 4.44 -4.15
C TRP A 97 10.96 5.85 -4.55
N HIS A 98 11.71 6.91 -4.16
CA HIS A 98 11.38 8.32 -4.43
C HIS A 98 10.02 8.83 -3.92
N ASN A 99 9.42 8.15 -2.94
CA ASN A 99 8.11 8.52 -2.40
C ASN A 99 8.09 8.61 -0.88
N ASN A 100 7.06 9.27 -0.36
CA ASN A 100 6.76 9.40 1.06
C ASN A 100 5.27 9.72 1.24
N ALA A 101 4.87 10.13 2.46
CA ALA A 101 3.50 10.51 2.78
C ALA A 101 3.26 12.04 2.88
N LYS A 102 4.18 12.87 2.37
CA LYS A 102 3.99 14.33 2.41
C LYS A 102 2.77 14.75 1.56
N PRO A 103 2.03 15.80 1.97
CA PRO A 103 1.03 16.41 1.10
C PRO A 103 1.64 16.77 -0.25
N GLY A 104 0.96 16.41 -1.34
CA GLY A 104 1.46 16.66 -2.68
C GLY A 104 2.19 15.48 -3.34
N ASN A 105 2.57 14.43 -2.59
CA ASN A 105 3.16 13.24 -3.17
C ASN A 105 2.19 12.56 -4.18
N GLU A 106 2.71 12.20 -5.36
CA GLU A 106 1.90 11.69 -6.47
C GLU A 106 1.30 10.31 -6.18
N ASN A 107 2.01 9.42 -5.48
CA ASN A 107 1.45 8.13 -5.07
C ASN A 107 0.32 8.31 -4.06
N LEU A 108 0.47 9.24 -3.11
CA LEU A 108 -0.61 9.56 -2.16
C LEU A 108 -1.84 10.14 -2.88
N LYS A 109 -1.65 11.07 -3.82
CA LYS A 109 -2.75 11.63 -4.64
C LYS A 109 -3.44 10.56 -5.49
N GLY A 110 -2.64 9.70 -6.13
CA GLY A 110 -3.12 8.60 -6.96
C GLY A 110 -3.96 7.63 -6.14
N PHE A 111 -3.44 7.20 -4.99
CA PHE A 111 -4.17 6.32 -4.08
C PHE A 111 -5.44 6.97 -3.51
N THR A 112 -5.39 8.24 -3.15
CA THR A 112 -6.57 9.02 -2.70
C THR A 112 -7.66 9.03 -3.79
N SER A 113 -7.26 9.22 -5.05
CA SER A 113 -8.20 9.21 -6.18
C SER A 113 -8.77 7.83 -6.43
N PHE A 114 -7.94 6.79 -6.39
CA PHE A 114 -8.40 5.40 -6.46
C PHE A 114 -9.39 5.05 -5.35
N LEU A 115 -9.11 5.42 -4.09
CA LEU A 115 -10.01 5.18 -2.96
C LEU A 115 -11.37 5.87 -3.15
N ARG A 116 -11.36 7.10 -3.69
CA ARG A 116 -12.58 7.84 -4.04
C ARG A 116 -13.40 7.09 -5.08
N GLU A 117 -12.76 6.57 -6.12
CA GLU A 117 -13.41 5.79 -7.16
C GLU A 117 -13.98 4.48 -6.61
N MET A 118 -13.24 3.77 -5.78
CA MET A 118 -13.68 2.53 -5.13
C MET A 118 -14.89 2.73 -4.22
N ASN A 119 -14.97 3.88 -3.54
CA ASN A 119 -16.13 4.23 -2.74
C ASN A 119 -17.24 4.88 -3.55
N CYS A 120 -17.05 5.13 -4.84
CA CYS A 120 -18.03 5.83 -5.66
C CYS A 120 -19.16 4.91 -6.12
N LYS A 121 -20.34 5.09 -5.54
CA LYS A 121 -21.56 4.44 -6.01
C LYS A 121 -22.32 5.40 -6.92
N LYS A 122 -22.59 4.94 -8.14
CA LYS A 122 -23.49 5.60 -9.09
C LYS A 122 -24.64 4.66 -9.44
N PRO A 123 -25.88 5.15 -9.60
CA PRO A 123 -26.96 4.35 -10.16
C PRO A 123 -26.57 3.82 -11.53
N SER A 124 -26.81 2.53 -11.79
CA SER A 124 -26.54 1.91 -13.09
C SER A 124 -27.29 2.57 -14.24
N GLU A 125 -28.41 3.22 -13.94
CA GLU A 125 -29.30 3.88 -14.90
C GLU A 125 -28.88 5.32 -15.24
N ASP A 126 -27.99 5.92 -14.44
CA ASP A 126 -27.47 7.27 -14.68
C ASP A 126 -25.97 7.38 -14.31
N PRO A 127 -25.06 7.11 -15.26
CA PRO A 127 -23.63 7.28 -15.07
C PRO A 127 -23.20 8.75 -14.82
N SER A 128 -24.07 9.72 -15.14
CA SER A 128 -23.83 11.16 -14.94
C SER A 128 -24.22 11.64 -13.53
N ALA A 129 -24.92 10.80 -12.76
CA ALA A 129 -25.29 11.09 -11.39
C ALA A 129 -24.08 11.42 -10.51
N LYS A 130 -24.33 12.27 -9.50
CA LYS A 130 -23.33 12.58 -8.49
C LYS A 130 -22.92 11.29 -7.77
N CYS A 131 -21.64 11.20 -7.51
CA CYS A 131 -21.05 10.09 -6.78
C CYS A 131 -21.57 10.08 -5.33
N GLU A 132 -22.23 8.99 -4.93
CA GLU A 132 -22.56 8.75 -3.52
C GLU A 132 -21.48 7.86 -2.90
N SER A 133 -20.98 8.23 -1.71
CA SER A 133 -19.97 7.42 -1.04
C SER A 133 -20.59 6.18 -0.44
N SER A 134 -20.12 5.00 -0.83
CA SER A 134 -20.54 3.72 -0.28
C SER A 134 -19.96 3.43 1.10
N ASN A 135 -18.89 4.12 1.49
CA ASN A 135 -18.10 3.90 2.72
C ASN A 135 -17.66 2.43 2.92
N GLN A 136 -17.65 1.64 1.85
CA GLN A 136 -17.34 0.21 1.89
C GLN A 136 -15.85 -0.04 2.11
N TYR A 137 -15.01 0.91 1.67
CA TYR A 137 -13.56 0.80 1.71
C TYR A 137 -12.95 1.87 2.61
N THR A 138 -12.13 1.44 3.56
CA THR A 138 -11.26 2.33 4.33
C THR A 138 -9.86 2.28 3.76
N GLY A 139 -9.33 3.41 3.30
CA GLY A 139 -7.98 3.47 2.74
C GLY A 139 -6.91 3.67 3.82
N VAL A 140 -5.79 2.97 3.68
CA VAL A 140 -4.58 3.13 4.50
C VAL A 140 -3.40 3.32 3.56
N TYR A 141 -2.68 4.44 3.68
CA TYR A 141 -1.45 4.71 2.95
C TYR A 141 -0.26 4.45 3.88
N ILE A 142 0.59 3.53 3.48
CA ILE A 142 1.81 3.19 4.20
C ILE A 142 2.94 4.05 3.67
N GLY A 143 3.39 4.96 4.51
CA GLY A 143 4.51 5.86 4.25
C GLY A 143 5.84 5.29 4.77
N TRP A 144 6.91 5.51 4.04
CA TRP A 144 8.28 5.33 4.49
C TRP A 144 9.19 6.31 3.75
N ARG A 145 10.44 6.42 4.19
CA ARG A 145 11.39 7.30 3.52
C ARG A 145 11.96 6.60 2.28
N GLY A 146 11.34 6.87 1.14
CA GLY A 146 11.75 6.32 -0.15
C GLY A 146 13.17 6.74 -0.56
N ASP A 147 13.62 7.94 -0.20
CA ASP A 147 14.94 8.47 -0.56
C ASP A 147 15.98 8.36 0.56
N SER A 148 17.21 7.98 0.22
CA SER A 148 18.31 8.05 1.18
C SER A 148 18.85 9.47 1.22
N GLN A 149 19.29 9.92 2.39
CA GLN A 149 19.84 11.27 2.54
C GLN A 149 20.99 11.47 1.56
N ASN A 150 20.94 12.56 0.80
CA ASN A 150 21.97 12.92 -0.17
C ASN A 150 23.31 13.17 0.56
N LEU A 151 24.11 12.11 0.71
CA LEU A 151 25.32 12.09 1.53
C LEU A 151 26.43 13.02 0.99
N LEU A 152 26.28 13.51 -0.25
CA LEU A 152 27.30 14.27 -0.96
C LEU A 152 26.83 15.65 -1.44
N GLY A 153 25.57 16.04 -1.22
CA GLY A 153 25.04 17.33 -1.69
C GLY A 153 25.08 17.51 -3.22
N ILE A 154 25.18 16.40 -3.96
CA ILE A 154 25.16 16.38 -5.42
C ILE A 154 23.73 16.11 -5.84
N GLU A 155 23.03 17.13 -6.33
CA GLU A 155 21.79 16.91 -7.06
C GLU A 155 22.15 16.18 -8.38
N HIS A 156 21.35 15.17 -8.77
CA HIS A 156 21.31 14.43 -10.06
C HIS A 156 21.58 12.91 -10.02
N GLU A 157 20.51 12.16 -10.36
CA GLU A 157 20.29 10.87 -11.08
C GLU A 157 21.33 9.73 -11.00
N VAL A 158 22.63 10.00 -10.97
CA VAL A 158 23.67 8.95 -10.90
C VAL A 158 23.89 8.50 -9.46
N ALA A 159 23.70 9.39 -8.48
CA ALA A 159 23.70 9.06 -7.06
C ALA A 159 22.45 8.26 -6.64
N ASP A 160 21.32 8.48 -7.32
CA ASP A 160 20.05 7.82 -7.02
C ASP A 160 20.16 6.29 -7.13
N PHE A 161 20.82 5.77 -8.17
CA PHE A 161 21.07 4.32 -8.30
C PHE A 161 21.83 3.70 -7.12
N TRP A 162 22.65 4.47 -6.39
CA TRP A 162 23.33 3.98 -5.18
C TRP A 162 22.39 3.89 -3.99
N THR A 163 21.46 4.85 -3.88
CA THR A 163 20.43 4.83 -2.82
C THR A 163 19.51 3.63 -2.97
N PHE A 164 19.32 3.13 -4.20
CA PHE A 164 18.43 2.02 -4.49
C PHE A 164 18.70 0.78 -3.60
N TRP A 165 19.95 0.35 -3.46
CA TRP A 165 20.29 -0.84 -2.66
C TRP A 165 20.07 -0.64 -1.16
N ASP A 166 20.37 0.55 -0.65
CA ASP A 166 20.11 0.92 0.74
C ASP A 166 18.60 0.98 1.01
N ARG A 167 17.84 1.60 0.12
CA ARG A 167 16.38 1.68 0.18
C ARG A 167 15.74 0.31 -0.03
N GLN A 168 16.33 -0.58 -0.82
CA GLN A 168 15.92 -1.97 -0.94
C GLN A 168 16.11 -2.71 0.39
N SER A 169 17.28 -2.62 1.02
CA SER A 169 17.53 -3.19 2.35
C SER A 169 16.56 -2.64 3.40
N THR A 170 16.24 -1.34 3.31
CA THR A 170 15.25 -0.69 4.17
C THR A 170 13.83 -1.24 3.93
N SER A 171 13.43 -1.43 2.68
CA SER A 171 12.13 -2.02 2.32
C SER A 171 11.93 -3.42 2.93
N VAL A 172 13.00 -4.24 2.97
CA VAL A 172 13.00 -5.56 3.61
C VAL A 172 12.75 -5.42 5.11
N LYS A 173 13.49 -4.54 5.80
CA LYS A 173 13.33 -4.31 7.25
C LYS A 173 11.93 -3.83 7.61
N ILE A 174 11.39 -2.89 6.84
CA ILE A 174 10.02 -2.38 7.04
C ILE A 174 9.01 -3.51 6.84
N GLY A 175 9.20 -4.36 5.82
CA GLY A 175 8.34 -5.52 5.58
C GLY A 175 8.36 -6.53 6.73
N GLU A 176 9.56 -7.00 7.09
CA GLU A 176 9.74 -8.09 8.07
C GLU A 176 9.39 -7.70 9.50
N LYS A 177 9.49 -6.41 9.85
CA LYS A 177 9.21 -5.91 11.20
C LYS A 177 7.94 -5.08 11.27
N GLY A 178 7.92 -3.98 10.52
CA GLY A 178 6.89 -2.95 10.64
C GLY A 178 5.54 -3.38 10.09
N LEU A 179 5.48 -3.59 8.76
CA LEU A 179 4.23 -3.96 8.10
C LEU A 179 3.72 -5.30 8.61
N LYS A 180 4.60 -6.29 8.82
CA LYS A 180 4.22 -7.57 9.43
C LYS A 180 3.50 -7.38 10.77
N SER A 181 4.06 -6.59 11.68
CA SER A 181 3.43 -6.32 12.99
C SER A 181 2.10 -5.57 12.86
N LEU A 182 1.98 -4.65 11.89
CA LEU A 182 0.70 -4.00 11.62
C LEU A 182 -0.34 -5.00 11.09
N LEU A 183 0.03 -5.90 10.19
CA LEU A 183 -0.89 -6.93 9.69
C LEU A 183 -1.36 -7.87 10.80
N GLU A 184 -0.51 -8.21 11.78
CA GLU A 184 -0.91 -8.99 12.95
C GLU A 184 -2.01 -8.28 13.78
N ASP A 185 -1.92 -6.95 13.97
CA ASP A 185 -2.99 -6.17 14.62
C ASP A 185 -4.29 -6.18 13.81
N LEU A 186 -4.19 -6.18 12.48
CA LEU A 186 -5.34 -6.21 11.58
C LEU A 186 -5.96 -7.61 11.52
N ASP A 187 -5.17 -8.67 11.59
CA ASP A 187 -5.65 -10.06 11.65
C ASP A 187 -6.52 -10.28 12.89
N ALA A 188 -6.14 -9.71 14.04
CA ALA A 188 -6.97 -9.75 15.26
C ALA A 188 -8.32 -9.02 15.07
N ARG A 189 -8.36 -7.97 14.25
CA ARG A 189 -9.58 -7.21 13.91
C ARG A 189 -10.45 -7.92 12.88
N VAL A 190 -9.85 -8.65 11.95
CA VAL A 190 -10.56 -9.58 11.07
C VAL A 190 -11.20 -10.70 11.89
N ALA A 191 -10.44 -11.33 12.80
CA ALA A 191 -10.93 -12.41 13.65
C ALA A 191 -12.09 -11.97 14.58
N SER A 192 -12.06 -10.72 15.05
CA SER A 192 -13.12 -10.12 15.87
C SER A 192 -14.24 -9.45 15.07
N LYS A 193 -14.25 -9.62 13.72
CA LYS A 193 -15.27 -9.07 12.81
C LYS A 193 -15.41 -7.53 12.89
N LYS A 194 -14.32 -6.85 13.22
CA LYS A 194 -14.20 -5.38 13.13
C LYS A 194 -13.76 -4.92 11.74
N VAL A 195 -13.13 -5.82 10.99
CA VAL A 195 -12.76 -5.67 9.58
C VAL A 195 -13.22 -6.93 8.86
N ASP A 196 -13.78 -6.81 7.66
CA ASP A 196 -14.19 -7.98 6.89
C ASP A 196 -12.98 -8.71 6.32
N ARG A 197 -12.10 -7.93 5.68
CA ARG A 197 -10.84 -8.35 5.06
C ARG A 197 -9.98 -7.12 4.77
N TYR A 198 -8.73 -7.34 4.39
CA TYR A 198 -7.89 -6.29 3.83
C TYR A 198 -7.21 -6.72 2.54
N ALA A 199 -6.97 -5.75 1.66
CA ALA A 199 -6.13 -5.90 0.48
C ALA A 199 -4.90 -5.00 0.62
N VAL A 200 -3.70 -5.54 0.40
CA VAL A 200 -2.43 -4.78 0.45
C VAL A 200 -1.83 -4.72 -0.94
N ILE A 201 -1.54 -3.50 -1.39
CA ILE A 201 -1.01 -3.20 -2.71
C ILE A 201 0.37 -2.59 -2.52
N GLY A 202 1.42 -3.25 -3.01
CA GLY A 202 2.79 -2.75 -2.97
C GLY A 202 3.31 -2.43 -4.36
N HIS A 203 3.76 -1.19 -4.59
CA HIS A 203 4.36 -0.77 -5.86
C HIS A 203 5.89 -0.66 -5.76
N SER A 204 6.63 -1.19 -6.74
CA SER A 204 8.11 -1.09 -6.78
C SER A 204 8.76 -1.62 -5.49
N LEU A 205 9.57 -0.82 -4.78
CA LEU A 205 10.11 -1.18 -3.45
C LEU A 205 9.02 -1.39 -2.39
N GLY A 206 7.84 -0.77 -2.53
CA GLY A 206 6.67 -1.08 -1.71
C GLY A 206 6.18 -2.51 -1.94
N GLY A 207 6.37 -3.06 -3.14
CA GLY A 207 6.15 -4.47 -3.42
C GLY A 207 7.13 -5.38 -2.65
N SER A 208 8.38 -4.94 -2.48
CA SER A 208 9.35 -5.62 -1.60
C SER A 208 8.89 -5.60 -0.14
N VAL A 209 8.44 -4.45 0.37
CA VAL A 209 7.87 -4.35 1.73
C VAL A 209 6.73 -5.35 1.93
N VAL A 210 5.76 -5.37 1.01
CA VAL A 210 4.60 -6.27 1.10
C VAL A 210 5.03 -7.73 1.04
N LEU A 211 5.85 -8.13 0.07
CA LEU A 211 6.32 -9.51 -0.02
C LEU A 211 7.00 -9.95 1.27
N HIS A 212 7.89 -9.12 1.81
CA HIS A 212 8.65 -9.43 3.02
C HIS A 212 7.78 -9.52 4.29
N ALA A 213 6.67 -8.79 4.33
CA ALA A 213 5.69 -8.91 5.42
C ALA A 213 4.89 -10.22 5.35
N VAL A 214 4.66 -10.76 4.16
CA VAL A 214 3.68 -11.86 3.95
C VAL A 214 4.30 -13.19 3.54
N LYS A 215 5.55 -13.21 3.08
CA LYS A 215 6.19 -14.40 2.49
C LYS A 215 6.13 -15.64 3.38
N ASP A 216 6.28 -15.49 4.70
CA ASP A 216 6.22 -16.64 5.61
C ASP A 216 4.79 -17.12 5.90
N ARG A 217 3.81 -16.21 6.00
CA ARG A 217 2.40 -16.60 6.17
C ARG A 217 1.82 -17.23 4.91
N LEU A 218 2.31 -16.86 3.73
CA LEU A 218 1.91 -17.51 2.47
C LEU A 218 2.31 -19.00 2.40
N LYS A 219 3.31 -19.44 3.18
CA LYS A 219 3.72 -20.86 3.25
C LYS A 219 2.74 -21.73 4.03
N HIS A 220 1.90 -21.12 4.85
CA HIS A 220 1.04 -21.82 5.78
C HIS A 220 -0.41 -21.80 5.26
N ASP A 221 -0.91 -22.98 4.87
CA ASP A 221 -2.26 -23.19 4.31
C ASP A 221 -3.39 -23.06 5.36
N ASP A 222 -3.02 -22.93 6.64
CA ASP A 222 -3.91 -22.92 7.81
C ASP A 222 -4.55 -21.55 8.09
N VAL A 223 -3.97 -20.46 7.59
CA VAL A 223 -4.56 -19.13 7.69
C VAL A 223 -5.75 -19.04 6.71
N VAL A 224 -6.96 -19.28 7.22
CA VAL A 224 -8.21 -19.11 6.47
C VAL A 224 -8.63 -17.64 6.56
N ASP A 225 -8.03 -16.79 5.73
CA ASP A 225 -8.46 -15.42 5.51
C ASP A 225 -8.75 -15.16 4.00
N ASP A 226 -9.60 -14.18 3.74
CA ASP A 226 -9.95 -13.68 2.40
C ASP A 226 -9.09 -12.45 2.02
N ASN A 227 -7.91 -12.32 2.65
CA ASN A 227 -7.00 -11.22 2.44
C ASN A 227 -6.27 -11.35 1.09
N LEU A 228 -6.02 -10.22 0.45
CA LEU A 228 -5.40 -10.16 -0.88
C LEU A 228 -4.12 -9.32 -0.86
N TYR A 229 -3.06 -9.83 -1.48
CA TYR A 229 -1.80 -9.14 -1.64
C TYR A 229 -1.53 -8.93 -3.13
N VAL A 230 -1.36 -7.68 -3.55
CA VAL A 230 -1.10 -7.30 -4.94
C VAL A 230 0.26 -6.61 -5.02
N LEU A 231 1.15 -7.15 -5.85
CA LEU A 231 2.46 -6.58 -6.10
C LEU A 231 2.50 -6.00 -7.52
N ILE A 232 2.79 -4.71 -7.63
CA ILE A 232 2.84 -4.00 -8.92
C ILE A 232 4.30 -3.65 -9.22
N ASN A 233 4.84 -4.19 -10.31
CA ASN A 233 6.24 -4.07 -10.71
C ASN A 233 7.22 -4.18 -9.52
N PRO A 234 7.11 -5.24 -8.69
CA PRO A 234 7.87 -5.28 -7.45
C PRO A 234 9.38 -5.33 -7.71
N ALA A 235 10.12 -4.51 -6.96
CA ALA A 235 11.58 -4.43 -7.03
C ALA A 235 12.22 -5.49 -6.12
N VAL A 236 11.98 -6.76 -6.48
CA VAL A 236 12.41 -7.96 -5.76
C VAL A 236 13.04 -8.93 -6.75
N ALA A 237 14.06 -9.68 -6.33
CA ALA A 237 14.66 -10.69 -7.20
C ALA A 237 13.68 -11.83 -7.53
N ALA A 238 13.69 -12.28 -8.78
CA ALA A 238 12.89 -13.42 -9.27
C ALA A 238 13.01 -14.67 -8.38
N THR A 239 14.19 -14.91 -7.82
CA THR A 239 14.50 -16.06 -6.95
C THR A 239 13.70 -16.06 -5.65
N GLU A 240 13.32 -14.88 -5.15
CA GLU A 240 12.56 -14.76 -3.92
C GLU A 240 11.09 -15.20 -4.12
N TYR A 241 10.59 -15.20 -5.36
CA TYR A 241 9.26 -15.70 -5.69
C TYR A 241 9.19 -17.22 -5.87
N LEU A 242 10.32 -17.86 -6.22
CA LEU A 242 10.35 -19.27 -6.60
C LEU A 242 9.72 -20.21 -5.56
N PRO A 243 9.94 -20.05 -4.24
CA PRO A 243 9.31 -20.90 -3.23
C PRO A 243 7.78 -20.80 -3.20
N TYR A 244 7.22 -19.69 -3.71
CA TYR A 244 5.79 -19.39 -3.66
C TYR A 244 5.07 -19.66 -4.99
N ARG A 245 5.82 -19.91 -6.08
CA ARG A 245 5.30 -20.21 -7.43
C ARG A 245 4.39 -21.44 -7.47
N LEU A 246 4.58 -22.38 -6.55
CA LEU A 246 3.91 -23.68 -6.54
C LEU A 246 2.85 -23.83 -5.46
N LEU A 247 2.51 -22.74 -4.75
CA LEU A 247 1.35 -22.72 -3.85
C LEU A 247 0.10 -22.86 -4.73
N LYS A 248 -0.24 -24.12 -5.02
CA LYS A 248 -1.37 -24.48 -5.86
C LYS A 248 -2.62 -23.92 -5.22
N ASN A 249 -3.33 -23.14 -6.00
CA ASN A 249 -4.60 -22.61 -5.61
C ASN A 249 -5.61 -23.78 -5.53
N LYS A 250 -5.82 -24.34 -4.34
CA LYS A 250 -6.73 -25.47 -4.07
C LYS A 250 -8.21 -25.05 -4.17
N GLY A 251 -8.60 -24.42 -5.29
CA GLY A 251 -9.94 -23.88 -5.51
C GLY A 251 -10.28 -22.62 -4.69
N ARG A 252 -9.27 -21.92 -4.13
CA ARG A 252 -9.45 -20.68 -3.36
C ARG A 252 -9.12 -19.46 -4.23
N ILE A 253 -9.41 -18.25 -3.76
CA ILE A 253 -9.02 -17.01 -4.45
C ILE A 253 -7.49 -16.85 -4.30
N PRO A 254 -6.73 -16.44 -5.33
CA PRO A 254 -5.29 -16.22 -5.20
C PRO A 254 -4.99 -15.20 -4.10
N LYS A 255 -4.20 -15.58 -3.09
CA LYS A 255 -3.80 -14.67 -2.00
C LYS A 255 -2.74 -13.66 -2.42
N LEU A 256 -1.88 -14.03 -3.37
CA LEU A 256 -0.84 -13.16 -3.91
C LEU A 256 -1.00 -13.05 -5.43
N VAL A 257 -1.15 -11.82 -5.92
CA VAL A 257 -1.17 -11.48 -7.34
C VAL A 257 0.02 -10.59 -7.63
N THR A 258 0.85 -10.96 -8.60
CA THR A 258 1.97 -10.13 -9.06
C THR A 258 1.69 -9.66 -10.49
N LEU A 259 1.70 -8.34 -10.69
CA LEU A 259 1.50 -7.68 -11.97
C LEU A 259 2.83 -7.03 -12.37
N GLN A 260 3.38 -7.44 -13.52
CA GLN A 260 4.69 -6.97 -13.98
C GLN A 260 4.63 -6.55 -15.45
N ALA A 261 5.06 -5.33 -15.75
CA ALA A 261 5.20 -4.83 -17.11
C ALA A 261 6.54 -5.25 -17.72
N LYS A 262 6.53 -5.67 -18.99
CA LYS A 262 7.75 -6.11 -19.72
C LYS A 262 8.80 -5.01 -19.90
N ASN A 263 8.40 -3.74 -19.87
CA ASN A 263 9.25 -2.58 -20.13
C ASN A 263 9.57 -1.75 -18.88
N ASP A 264 9.35 -2.29 -17.68
CA ASP A 264 9.59 -1.57 -16.42
C ASP A 264 11.09 -1.32 -16.14
N TYR A 265 11.41 -0.14 -15.59
CA TYR A 265 12.79 0.32 -15.39
C TYR A 265 13.55 -0.47 -14.31
N ALA A 266 12.88 -0.89 -13.22
CA ALA A 266 13.48 -1.71 -12.16
C ALA A 266 13.81 -3.12 -12.68
N VAL A 267 12.99 -3.63 -13.59
CA VAL A 267 13.17 -4.90 -14.30
C VAL A 267 14.28 -4.83 -15.35
N ARG A 268 14.45 -3.67 -15.99
CA ARG A 268 15.45 -3.50 -17.06
C ARG A 268 16.87 -3.31 -16.54
N TYR A 269 17.04 -2.72 -15.35
CA TYR A 269 18.37 -2.38 -14.82
C TYR A 269 18.73 -3.04 -13.47
N GLY A 270 17.76 -3.49 -12.66
CA GLY A 270 18.01 -4.01 -11.30
C GLY A 270 17.75 -5.51 -11.10
N PHE A 271 16.77 -6.09 -11.79
CA PHE A 271 16.36 -7.49 -11.56
C PHE A 271 16.04 -8.21 -12.86
N ARG A 272 16.71 -9.34 -13.14
CA ARG A 272 16.34 -10.20 -14.28
C ARG A 272 14.88 -10.65 -14.15
N ILE A 273 14.13 -10.43 -15.23
CA ILE A 273 12.72 -10.85 -15.39
C ILE A 273 12.56 -12.30 -14.92
N ALA A 274 11.65 -12.55 -13.98
CA ALA A 274 11.03 -13.87 -13.87
C ALA A 274 10.13 -14.01 -15.10
N THR A 275 10.65 -14.55 -16.20
CA THR A 275 9.78 -14.81 -17.37
C THR A 275 8.95 -16.02 -17.01
N LEU A 276 7.71 -15.76 -16.59
CA LEU A 276 6.71 -16.81 -16.37
C LEU A 276 6.22 -17.27 -17.74
N THR A 277 6.89 -18.29 -18.29
CA THR A 277 6.23 -19.29 -19.15
C THR A 277 5.53 -20.33 -18.28
#